data_AF-A0A971HD26-F1
#
_entry.id   AF-A0A971HD26-F1
#
_cell.length_a   1.000
_cell.length_b   1.000
_cell.length_c   1.000
_cell.angle_alpha   90.00
_cell.angle_beta   90.00
_cell.angle_gamma   90.00
#
_symmetry.space_group_name_H-M   'P 1'
#
loop_
_entity.id
_entity.type
_entity.pdbx_description
1 polymer ?
#
loop_
_entity_poly.entity_id
_entity_poly.type
_entity_poly.pdbx_seq_one_letter_code
_entity_poly.pdbx_strand_id
1 'polypeptide(L)'
;MGEPEAGTDGIEKIISDYQEVRANFKYRYYAEQAFIKGLITGKAKDGLFDGSSNGTRAEAATIIVRLLDRTMREEVDINKILEAKEAEETFTSETETPVGKQIRLNMEAMRFEIVE
;
A
#
# COMPACT_ATOMS: atom_id res chain seq x y z
N MET A 1 18.87 -8.36 0.10
CA MET A 1 18.64 -9.23 -1.07
C MET A 1 19.22 -8.66 -2.37
N GLY A 2 19.87 -7.47 -2.38
CA GLY A 2 20.37 -6.84 -3.62
C GLY A 2 19.27 -6.39 -4.59
N GLU A 3 18.01 -6.69 -4.29
CA GLU A 3 16.84 -6.25 -5.04
C GLU A 3 16.48 -4.81 -4.69
N PRO A 4 16.02 -4.02 -5.69
CA PRO A 4 15.49 -2.70 -5.42
C PRO A 4 14.25 -2.78 -4.51
N GLU A 5 13.94 -1.65 -3.90
CA GLU A 5 12.67 -1.44 -3.21
C GLU A 5 11.52 -1.53 -4.22
N ALA A 6 10.47 -2.24 -3.83
CA ALA A 6 9.22 -2.23 -4.58
C ALA A 6 8.31 -1.13 -4.03
N GLY A 7 7.58 -0.42 -4.91
CA GLY A 7 6.55 0.52 -4.48
C GLY A 7 5.41 -0.22 -3.80
N THR A 8 4.97 0.27 -2.64
CA THR A 8 3.93 -0.35 -1.80
C THR A 8 2.67 0.50 -1.70
N ASP A 9 2.54 1.52 -2.55
CA ASP A 9 1.33 2.34 -2.63
C ASP A 9 0.11 1.47 -2.98
N GLY A 10 -0.98 1.61 -2.21
CA GLY A 10 -2.22 0.86 -2.41
C GLY A 10 -2.19 -0.59 -1.91
N ILE A 11 -1.14 -1.02 -1.20
CA ILE A 11 -1.01 -2.38 -0.67
C ILE A 11 -2.14 -2.77 0.30
N GLU A 12 -2.81 -1.81 0.93
CA GLU A 12 -4.00 -2.03 1.77
C GLU A 12 -5.18 -2.67 1.03
N LYS A 13 -5.17 -2.66 -0.31
CA LYS A 13 -6.21 -3.30 -1.13
C LYS A 13 -5.97 -4.79 -1.36
N ILE A 14 -4.73 -5.24 -1.17
CA ILE A 14 -4.32 -6.64 -1.38
C ILE A 14 -4.01 -7.37 -0.08
N ILE A 15 -3.70 -6.65 1.00
CA ILE A 15 -3.57 -7.21 2.35
C ILE A 15 -4.84 -6.87 3.13
N SER A 16 -5.66 -7.87 3.45
CA SER A 16 -7.00 -7.63 4.04
C SER A 16 -6.95 -7.08 5.47
N ASP A 17 -5.94 -7.45 6.26
CA ASP A 17 -5.68 -7.02 7.63
C ASP A 17 -4.60 -5.94 7.71
N TYR A 18 -4.43 -5.12 6.65
CA TYR A 18 -3.33 -4.17 6.56
C TYR A 18 -3.28 -3.15 7.71
N GLN A 19 -4.40 -2.87 8.38
CA GLN A 19 -4.40 -1.98 9.56
C GLN A 19 -3.53 -2.54 10.69
N GLU A 20 -3.48 -3.86 10.87
CA GLU A 20 -2.61 -4.51 11.86
C GLU A 20 -1.14 -4.42 11.44
N VAL A 21 -0.85 -4.62 10.15
CA VAL A 21 0.51 -4.44 9.58
C VAL A 21 0.97 -2.99 9.76
N ARG A 22 0.10 -2.02 9.44
CA ARG A 22 0.35 -0.59 9.53
C ARG A 22 0.62 -0.14 10.97
N ALA A 23 -0.11 -0.70 11.94
CA ALA A 23 0.08 -0.39 13.36
C ALA A 23 1.47 -0.82 13.88
N ASN A 24 2.11 -1.78 13.22
CA ASN A 24 3.39 -2.34 13.64
C ASN A 24 4.59 -1.77 12.85
N PHE A 25 4.91 -0.50 13.11
CA PHE A 25 5.94 0.27 12.39
C PHE A 25 7.32 -0.39 12.28
N LYS A 26 7.71 -1.25 13.24
CA LYS A 26 9.04 -1.89 13.27
C LYS A 26 9.25 -2.90 12.14
N TYR A 27 8.22 -3.65 11.79
CA TYR A 27 8.32 -4.70 10.77
C TYR A 27 7.49 -4.41 9.52
N ARG A 28 6.61 -3.40 9.55
CA ARG A 28 5.77 -2.97 8.45
C ARG A 28 6.50 -2.97 7.10
N TYR A 29 7.62 -2.26 7.01
CA TYR A 29 8.43 -2.17 5.79
C TYR A 29 8.80 -3.56 5.23
N TYR A 30 9.25 -4.47 6.08
CA TYR A 30 9.65 -5.81 5.65
C TYR A 30 8.46 -6.66 5.22
N ALA A 31 7.32 -6.53 5.92
CA ALA A 31 6.09 -7.21 5.55
C ALA A 31 5.58 -6.74 4.18
N GLU A 32 5.53 -5.43 3.94
CA GLU A 32 5.13 -4.86 2.66
C GLU A 32 6.04 -5.34 1.52
N GLN A 33 7.36 -5.25 1.71
CA GLN A 33 8.35 -5.70 0.71
C GLN A 33 8.26 -7.19 0.43
N ALA A 34 8.05 -8.02 1.46
CA ALA A 34 7.93 -9.46 1.27
C ALA A 34 6.62 -9.82 0.55
N PHE A 35 5.54 -9.12 0.86
CA PHE A 35 4.23 -9.35 0.25
C PHE A 35 4.22 -8.97 -1.22
N ILE A 36 4.62 -7.74 -1.56
CA ILE A 36 4.61 -7.25 -2.95
C ILE A 36 5.57 -8.03 -3.85
N LYS A 37 6.65 -8.59 -3.28
CA LYS A 37 7.61 -9.44 -4.01
C LYS A 37 7.15 -10.90 -4.12
N GLY A 38 5.97 -11.25 -3.62
CA GLY A 38 5.43 -12.60 -3.69
C GLY A 38 6.16 -13.62 -2.83
N LEU A 39 6.97 -13.18 -1.85
CA LEU A 39 7.65 -14.07 -0.90
C LEU A 39 6.64 -14.65 0.10
N ILE A 40 5.70 -13.81 0.52
CA ILE A 40 4.56 -14.14 1.38
C ILE A 40 3.27 -13.73 0.67
N THR A 41 2.19 -14.47 0.91
CA THR A 41 0.89 -14.25 0.25
C THR A 41 -0.28 -14.21 1.21
N GLY A 42 -0.01 -14.30 2.52
CA GLY A 42 -1.06 -14.52 3.53
C GLY A 42 -1.58 -15.95 3.56
N LYS A 43 -2.51 -16.22 4.48
CA LYS A 43 -3.07 -17.57 4.75
C LYS A 43 -4.21 -17.97 3.82
N ALA A 44 -4.86 -17.02 3.15
CA ALA A 44 -5.99 -17.26 2.27
C ALA A 44 -5.91 -16.38 1.01
N LYS A 45 -6.75 -16.70 0.01
CA LYS A 45 -6.82 -15.98 -1.28
C LYS A 45 -7.25 -14.51 -1.14
N ASP A 46 -7.75 -14.14 0.02
CA ASP A 46 -8.14 -12.78 0.38
C ASP A 46 -6.97 -11.90 0.83
N GLY A 47 -5.76 -12.47 0.95
CA GLY A 47 -4.57 -11.73 1.35
C GLY A 47 -4.45 -11.48 2.85
N LEU A 48 -5.11 -12.28 3.69
CA LEU A 48 -4.96 -12.22 5.15
C LEU A 48 -3.52 -12.50 5.56
N PHE A 49 -2.79 -11.48 6.02
CA PHE A 49 -1.40 -11.59 6.43
C PHE A 49 -1.25 -12.33 7.77
N ASP A 50 -2.14 -12.08 8.74
CA ASP A 50 -2.19 -12.73 10.05
C ASP A 50 -0.83 -12.75 10.77
N GLY A 51 -0.21 -11.56 10.87
CA GLY A 51 1.13 -11.38 11.43
C GLY A 51 1.27 -11.73 12.92
N SER A 52 0.15 -11.94 13.62
CA SER A 52 0.12 -12.35 15.03
C SER A 52 0.25 -13.86 15.23
N SER A 53 -0.01 -14.65 14.18
CA SER A 53 -0.04 -16.11 14.27
C SER A 53 1.32 -16.75 14.03
N ASN A 54 1.48 -17.98 14.50
CA ASN A 54 2.70 -18.76 14.26
C ASN A 54 2.69 -19.34 12.85
N GLY A 55 3.83 -19.21 12.17
CA GLY A 55 4.08 -19.91 10.91
C GLY A 55 4.34 -21.40 11.12
N THR A 56 3.87 -22.21 10.20
CA THR A 56 4.18 -23.64 10.09
C THR A 56 5.54 -23.86 9.45
N ARG A 57 6.14 -25.04 9.67
CA ARG A 57 7.39 -25.43 9.00
C ARG A 57 7.27 -25.42 7.47
N ALA A 58 6.07 -25.75 6.95
CA ALA A 58 5.80 -25.72 5.53
C ALA A 58 5.82 -24.29 4.99
N GLU A 59 5.15 -23.34 5.65
CA GLU A 59 5.17 -21.92 5.25
C GLU A 59 6.59 -21.34 5.30
N ALA A 60 7.36 -21.65 6.36
CA ALA A 60 8.75 -21.21 6.45
C ALA A 60 9.61 -21.78 5.30
N ALA A 61 9.45 -23.06 4.97
CA ALA A 61 10.16 -23.68 3.85
C ALA A 61 9.77 -23.02 2.50
N THR A 62 8.48 -22.73 2.30
CA THR A 62 7.99 -22.03 1.11
C THR A 62 8.62 -20.65 0.96
N ILE A 63 8.70 -19.87 2.05
CA ILE A 63 9.35 -18.54 2.02
C ILE A 63 10.82 -18.66 1.63
N ILE A 64 11.54 -19.67 2.14
CA ILE A 64 12.95 -19.91 1.79
C ILE A 64 13.09 -20.29 0.31
N VAL A 65 12.22 -21.16 -0.21
CA VAL A 65 12.23 -21.52 -1.64
C VAL A 65 11.99 -20.30 -2.52
N ARG A 66 10.98 -19.47 -2.21
CA ARG A 66 10.67 -18.23 -2.94
C ARG A 66 11.77 -17.16 -2.84
N LEU A 67 12.56 -17.21 -1.77
CA LEU A 67 13.72 -16.36 -1.58
C LEU A 67 14.89 -16.78 -2.47
N LEU A 68 15.13 -18.09 -2.59
CA LEU A 68 16.23 -18.66 -3.37
C LEU A 68 15.93 -18.71 -4.87
N ASP A 69 14.68 -18.99 -5.23
CA ASP A 69 14.22 -19.12 -6.60
C ASP A 69 13.06 -18.16 -6.87
N ARG A 70 13.31 -17.16 -7.74
CA ARG A 70 12.31 -16.16 -8.09
C ARG A 70 11.17 -16.73 -8.91
N THR A 71 11.37 -17.83 -9.65
CA THR A 71 10.29 -18.41 -10.47
C THR A 71 9.24 -19.12 -9.62
N MET A 72 9.52 -19.31 -8.34
CA MET A 72 8.59 -19.91 -7.37
C MET A 72 7.76 -18.88 -6.59
N ARG A 73 8.03 -17.58 -6.79
CA ARG A 73 7.27 -16.49 -6.16
C ARG A 73 5.86 -16.47 -6.71
N GLU A 74 4.90 -16.13 -5.85
CA GLU A 74 3.53 -15.98 -6.30
C GLU A 74 3.31 -14.63 -6.96
N GLU A 75 2.43 -14.64 -7.95
CA GLU A 75 1.93 -13.41 -8.54
C GLU A 75 1.00 -12.72 -7.55
N VAL A 76 1.37 -11.49 -7.19
CA VAL A 76 0.52 -10.62 -6.40
C VAL A 76 -0.46 -9.95 -7.36
N ASP A 77 -1.74 -9.92 -6.99
CA ASP A 77 -2.80 -9.29 -7.78
C ASP A 77 -2.67 -7.76 -7.75
N ILE A 78 -1.72 -7.23 -8.52
CA ILE A 78 -1.42 -5.81 -8.65
C ILE A 78 -2.53 -5.04 -9.36
N ASN A 79 -3.48 -5.71 -10.05
CA ASN A 79 -4.59 -5.03 -10.69
C ASN A 79 -5.47 -4.32 -9.67
N LYS A 80 -5.63 -4.91 -8.47
CA LYS A 80 -6.31 -4.27 -7.33
C LYS A 80 -5.62 -2.98 -6.86
N ILE A 81 -4.32 -2.85 -7.09
CA ILE A 81 -3.55 -1.64 -6.82
C ILE A 81 -3.77 -0.61 -7.94
N LEU A 82 -3.75 -1.05 -9.21
CA LEU A 82 -3.88 -0.17 -10.38
C LEU A 82 -5.28 0.44 -10.53
N GLU A 83 -6.34 -0.30 -10.19
CA GLU A 83 -7.71 0.23 -10.12
C GLU A 83 -7.84 1.42 -9.14
N ALA A 84 -6.90 1.56 -8.18
CA ALA A 84 -6.79 2.74 -7.32
C ALA A 84 -6.22 3.97 -8.04
N LYS A 85 -5.17 3.77 -8.84
CA LYS A 85 -4.48 4.86 -9.53
C LYS A 85 -5.39 5.53 -10.56
N GLU A 86 -6.21 4.74 -11.27
CA GLU A 86 -7.16 5.28 -12.24
C GLU A 86 -8.36 5.99 -11.58
N ALA A 87 -8.78 5.56 -10.38
CA ALA A 87 -9.81 6.25 -9.59
C ALA A 87 -9.30 7.55 -8.92
N GLU A 88 -8.00 7.68 -8.70
CA GLU A 88 -7.38 8.87 -8.10
C GLU A 88 -6.88 9.88 -9.17
N GLU A 89 -6.59 9.42 -10.39
CA GLU A 89 -6.33 10.31 -11.55
C GLU A 89 -7.63 10.86 -12.19
N THR A 90 -8.77 10.20 -12.04
CA THR A 90 -10.07 10.70 -12.53
C THR A 90 -10.75 11.73 -11.62
N PHE A 91 -10.13 12.11 -10.48
CA PHE A 91 -10.66 13.13 -9.57
C PHE A 91 -9.80 14.39 -9.40
N THR A 92 -9.01 14.75 -10.42
CA THR A 92 -8.35 16.08 -10.51
C THR A 92 -8.59 16.79 -11.85
N SER A 93 -9.85 16.81 -12.28
CA SER A 93 -10.39 17.75 -13.26
C SER A 93 -11.89 17.68 -13.03
N GLU A 94 -12.49 18.46 -12.13
CA GLU A 94 -12.81 19.87 -12.30
C GLU A 94 -13.08 20.47 -10.91
N THR A 95 -12.26 21.42 -10.45
CA THR A 95 -12.79 22.45 -9.55
C THR A 95 -13.37 23.55 -10.43
N GLU A 96 -14.59 23.32 -10.93
CA GLU A 96 -15.43 24.45 -11.28
C GLU A 96 -15.62 25.29 -10.03
N THR A 97 -14.82 26.34 -9.96
CA THR A 97 -14.92 27.39 -8.96
C THR A 97 -16.23 28.11 -9.26
N PRO A 98 -17.19 28.25 -8.30
CA PRO A 98 -18.29 29.17 -8.50
C PRO A 98 -17.68 30.56 -8.69
N VAL A 99 -17.99 31.15 -9.84
CA VAL A 99 -17.45 32.40 -10.37
C VAL A 99 -17.31 33.48 -9.27
N GLY A 100 -16.07 33.93 -9.02
CA GLY A 100 -15.83 35.32 -8.61
C GLY A 100 -15.26 35.65 -7.22
N LYS A 101 -14.52 34.79 -6.51
CA LYS A 101 -13.79 35.24 -5.30
C LYS A 101 -12.52 34.42 -5.02
N GLN A 102 -11.37 35.08 -4.91
CA GLN A 102 -10.07 34.44 -4.67
C GLN A 102 -9.73 34.43 -3.17
N ILE A 103 -9.46 33.25 -2.60
CA ILE A 103 -9.02 33.11 -1.20
C ILE A 103 -7.48 33.31 -1.15
N ARG A 104 -6.98 34.19 -0.27
CA ARG A 104 -5.53 34.36 -0.01
C ARG A 104 -5.19 33.96 1.43
N LEU A 105 -4.09 33.22 1.60
CA LEU A 105 -3.59 32.79 2.92
C LEU A 105 -2.70 33.88 3.52
N ASN A 106 -3.05 34.42 4.69
CA ASN A 106 -2.17 35.34 5.42
C ASN A 106 -1.25 34.53 6.36
N MET A 107 0.04 34.49 6.03
CA MET A 107 1.05 33.68 6.72
C MET A 107 1.36 34.18 8.14
N GLU A 108 1.03 35.43 8.47
CA GLU A 108 1.28 36.00 9.80
C GLU A 108 0.19 35.62 10.82
N ALA A 109 -0.94 35.13 10.32
CA ALA A 109 -2.19 35.00 11.05
C ALA A 109 -2.81 33.59 11.00
N MET A 110 -2.29 32.72 10.11
CA MET A 110 -2.69 31.33 9.89
C MET A 110 -4.22 31.11 9.86
N ARG A 111 -4.93 32.02 9.21
CA ARG A 111 -6.39 31.96 8.99
C ARG A 111 -6.72 32.41 7.57
N PHE A 112 -7.78 31.83 7.02
CA PHE A 112 -8.24 32.08 5.66
C PHE A 112 -9.24 33.24 5.65
N GLU A 113 -9.02 34.24 4.80
CA GLU A 113 -9.95 35.36 4.61
C GLU A 113 -10.35 35.48 3.13
N ILE A 114 -11.61 35.84 2.90
CA ILE A 114 -12.19 36.01 1.56
C ILE A 114 -11.97 37.45 1.12
N VAL A 115 -11.33 37.65 -0.04
CA VAL A 115 -11.11 38.99 -0.63
C VAL A 115 -12.10 39.19 -1.76
N GLU A 116 -12.87 40.27 -1.68
CA GLU A 116 -13.87 40.69 -2.69
C GLU A 116 -13.25 41.31 -3.94
#